data_AF-A0A932D9Q3-F1
#
_entry.id   AF-A0A932D9Q3-F1
#
_cell.length_a   1.000
_cell.length_b   1.000
_cell.length_c   1.000
_cell.angle_alpha   90.00
_cell.angle_beta   90.00
_cell.angle_gamma   90.00
#
_symmetry.space_group_name_H-M   'P 1'
#
loop_
_entity.id
_entity.type
_entity.pdbx_description
1 polymer ?
#
loop_
_entity_poly.entity_id
_entity_poly.type
_entity_poly.pdbx_seq_one_letter_code
_entity_poly.pdbx_strand_id
1 'polypeptide(L)' 'MSAHEVIEQIKALPPEERAEVAKFVMEEDDSWIPESFKQGMADIAAGRVVDLDTALNEPYPGDP' A
#
# COMPACT_ATOMS: atom_id res chain seq x y z
N MET A 1 11.15 -6.40 15.03
CA MET A 1 11.06 -7.01 13.69
C MET A 1 10.25 -6.06 12.83
N SER A 2 10.85 -5.54 11.77
CA SER A 2 10.29 -4.55 10.85
C SER A 2 9.87 -5.20 9.53
N ALA A 3 8.96 -4.57 8.78
CA ALA A 3 8.54 -5.05 7.46
C ALA A 3 9.73 -5.19 6.49
N HIS A 4 10.72 -4.29 6.58
CA HIS A 4 11.93 -4.35 5.78
C HIS A 4 12.76 -5.62 6.07
N GLU A 5 12.98 -5.93 7.35
CA GLU A 5 13.70 -7.15 7.74
C GLU A 5 12.96 -8.43 7.32
N VAL A 6 11.62 -8.42 7.33
CA VAL A 6 10.80 -9.55 6.87
C VAL A 6 10.94 -9.74 5.36
N ILE A 7 10.91 -8.65 4.58
CA ILE A 7 11.08 -8.71 3.13
C ILE A 7 12.47 -9.25 2.75
N GLU A 8 13.53 -8.82 3.43
CA GLU A 8 14.88 -9.33 3.16
C GLU A 8 15.02 -10.82 3.50
N GLN A 9 14.35 -11.28 4.56
CA GLN A 9 14.29 -12.70 4.86
C GLN A 9 13.56 -13.49 3.77
N ILE A 10 12.41 -13.00 3.27
CA ILE A 10 11.67 -13.63 2.18
C ILE A 10 12.53 -13.68 0.91
N LYS A 11 13.26 -12.61 0.57
CA LYS A 11 14.15 -12.59 -0.59
C LYS A 11 15.31 -13.58 -0.50
N ALA A 12 15.79 -13.85 0.70
CA ALA A 12 16.88 -14.80 0.95
C ALA A 12 16.43 -16.27 0.83
N LEU A 13 15.12 -16.55 0.80
CA LEU A 13 14.61 -17.91 0.66
C LEU A 13 14.86 -18.48 -0.76
N PRO A 14 14.99 -19.81 -0.88
CA PRO A 14 14.97 -20.50 -2.17
C PRO A 14 13.73 -20.14 -3.02
N PRO A 15 13.81 -20.26 -4.36
CA PRO A 15 12.68 -19.96 -5.25
C PRO A 15 11.38 -20.68 -4.89
N GLU A 16 11.45 -21.96 -4.50
CA GLU A 16 10.28 -22.77 -4.15
C GLU A 16 9.62 -22.26 -2.86
N GLU A 17 10.41 -21.94 -1.83
CA GLU A 17 9.89 -21.38 -0.58
C GLU A 17 9.33 -19.97 -0.76
N ARG A 18 9.92 -19.15 -1.64
CA ARG A 18 9.33 -17.84 -2.01
C ARG A 18 7.97 -17.98 -2.69
N ALA A 19 7.80 -19.02 -3.52
CA ALA A 19 6.53 -19.29 -4.16
C ALA A 19 5.45 -19.67 -3.13
N GLU A 20 5.80 -20.47 -2.13
CA GLU A 20 4.88 -20.81 -1.03
C GLU A 20 4.48 -19.59 -0.19
N VAL A 21 5.43 -18.68 0.11
CA VAL A 21 5.11 -17.42 0.82
C VAL A 21 4.20 -16.54 -0.03
N ALA A 22 4.47 -16.41 -1.33
CA ALA A 22 3.62 -15.62 -2.22
C ALA A 22 2.20 -16.21 -2.33
N LYS A 23 2.10 -17.53 -2.40
CA LYS A 23 0.83 -18.26 -2.42
C LYS A 23 0.05 -18.03 -1.12
N PHE A 24 0.70 -18.19 0.03
CA PHE A 24 0.09 -17.94 1.33
C PHE A 24 -0.46 -16.51 1.45
N VAL A 25 0.31 -15.51 1.02
CA VAL A 25 -0.13 -14.10 1.05
C VAL A 25 -1.30 -13.83 0.10
N MET A 26 -1.39 -14.54 -1.04
CA MET A 26 -2.51 -14.41 -1.98
C MET A 26 -3.77 -15.17 -1.54
N GLU A 27 -3.61 -16.26 -0.79
CA GLU A 27 -4.72 -17.11 -0.32
C GLU A 27 -5.31 -16.61 1.00
N GLU A 28 -4.55 -15.87 1.81
CA GLU A 28 -5.08 -15.17 2.98
C GLU A 28 -6.06 -14.07 2.58
N ASP A 29 -7.19 -14.03 3.28
CA ASP A 29 -8.26 -13.08 3.00
C ASP A 29 -7.81 -11.66 3.40
N ASP A 30 -7.94 -10.71 2.47
CA ASP A 30 -7.59 -9.28 2.67
C ASP A 30 -8.51 -8.57 3.69
N SER A 31 -9.24 -9.31 4.52
CA SER A 31 -10.08 -8.82 5.62
C SER A 31 -9.31 -8.02 6.66
N TRP A 32 -7.99 -8.22 6.77
CA TRP A 32 -7.16 -7.42 7.66
C TRP A 32 -6.85 -6.02 7.08
N ILE A 33 -6.98 -5.82 5.78
CA ILE A 33 -6.69 -4.54 5.11
C ILE A 33 -7.92 -3.63 5.22
N PRO A 34 -7.81 -2.46 5.89
CA PRO A 34 -8.93 -1.54 6.01
C PRO A 34 -9.46 -1.09 4.64
N GLU A 35 -10.79 -0.98 4.50
CA GLU A 35 -11.41 -0.51 3.25
C GLU A 35 -10.90 0.88 2.84
N SER A 36 -10.66 1.77 3.81
CA SER A 36 -10.09 3.10 3.56
C SER A 36 -8.71 3.05 2.91
N PHE A 37 -7.90 2.05 3.25
CA PHE A 37 -6.60 1.84 2.64
C PHE A 37 -6.75 1.37 1.18
N LYS A 38 -7.64 0.41 0.91
CA LYS A 38 -7.94 -0.05 -0.45
C LYS A 38 -8.48 1.09 -1.33
N GLN A 39 -9.35 1.93 -0.77
CA GLN A 39 -9.87 3.11 -1.44
C GLN A 39 -8.74 4.10 -1.77
N GLY A 40 -7.84 4.38 -0.81
CA GLY A 40 -6.68 5.24 -1.05
C GLY A 40 -5.76 4.69 -2.16
N MET A 41 -5.53 3.38 -2.20
CA MET A 41 -4.77 2.75 -3.29
C MET A 41 -5.46 2.90 -4.65
N ALA A 42 -6.79 2.75 -4.69
CA ALA A 42 -7.57 2.98 -5.91
C ALA A 42 -7.56 4.44 -6.35
N ASP A 43 -7.55 5.39 -5.41
CA ASP A 43 -7.43 6.83 -5.67
C ASP A 43 -6.07 7.16 -6.28
N ILE A 44 -4.97 6.62 -5.73
CA ILE A 44 -3.63 6.76 -6.30
C ILE A 44 -3.57 6.18 -7.72
N ALA A 45 -4.07 4.95 -7.92
CA ALA A 45 -4.06 4.30 -9.24
C ALA A 45 -4.88 5.08 -10.29
N ALA A 46 -5.95 5.74 -9.86
CA ALA A 46 -6.78 6.59 -10.72
C ALA A 46 -6.25 8.03 -10.87
N GLY A 47 -5.10 8.36 -10.28
CA GLY A 47 -4.52 9.70 -10.31
C GLY A 47 -5.29 10.73 -9.48
N ARG A 48 -6.21 10.30 -8.62
CA ARG A 48 -6.91 11.14 -7.63
C ARG A 48 -6.00 11.36 -6.44
N VAL A 49 -4.93 12.11 -6.68
CA VAL A 49 -3.94 12.48 -5.67
C VAL A 49 -4.10 13.96 -5.32
N VAL A 50 -3.79 14.30 -4.07
CA VAL A 50 -3.74 15.68 -3.60
C VAL A 50 -2.26 16.04 -3.43
N ASP A 51 -1.84 17.15 -4.05
CA ASP A 51 -0.56 17.76 -3.71
C ASP A 51 -0.68 18.41 -2.33
N LEU A 52 -0.03 17.81 -1.34
CA LEU A 52 -0.14 18.24 0.05
C LEU A 52 0.52 19.60 0.27
N ASP A 53 1.56 19.95 -0.48
CA ASP A 53 2.21 21.26 -0.34
C ASP A 53 1.25 22.37 -0.80
N THR A 54 0.60 22.20 -1.95
CA THR A 54 -0.45 23.12 -2.39
C THR A 54 -1.67 23.08 -1.47
N ALA A 55 -2.20 21.91 -1.12
CA ALA A 55 -3.43 21.80 -0.35
C ALA A 55 -3.33 22.35 1.08
N LEU A 56 -2.14 22.32 1.69
CA LEU A 56 -1.93 22.82 3.05
C LEU A 56 -1.52 24.30 3.09
N ASN A 57 -0.94 24.84 2.00
CA ASN A 57 -0.37 26.19 1.99
C ASN A 57 -1.11 27.19 1.08
N GLU A 58 -1.89 26.73 0.12
CA GLU A 58 -2.70 27.60 -0.75
C GLU A 58 -4.16 27.63 -0.29
N PRO A 59 -4.83 28.80 -0.40
CA PRO A 59 -6.25 28.89 -0.08
C PRO A 59 -7.07 28.01 -1.02
N TYR A 60 -8.10 27.36 -0.49
CA TYR A 60 -8.97 26.48 -1.27
C TYR A 60 -9.63 27.29 -2.40
N PRO A 61 -9.54 26.85 -3.67
CA PRO A 61 -10.02 27.62 -4.82
C PRO A 61 -11.54 27.82 -4.87
N GLY A 62 -12.28 27.30 -3.89
CA GLY A 62 -13.71 27.50 -3.71
C GLY A 62 -14.11 28.37 -2.51
N ASP A 63 -13.15 28.98 -1.80
CA ASP A 63 -13.48 30.02 -0.81
C ASP A 63 -13.77 31.36 -1.51
N PRO A 64 -14.85 32.08 -1.14
CA PRO A 64 -15.23 33.37 -1.72
C PRO A 64 -14.29 34.53 -1.37
#